data_AF-U2PK29-F1
#
_entry.id   AF-U2PK29-F1
#
_cell.length_a   1.000
_cell.length_b   1.000
_cell.length_c   1.000
_cell.angle_alpha   90.00
_cell.angle_beta   90.00
_cell.angle_gamma   90.00
#
_symmetry.space_group_name_H-M   'P 1'
#
loop_
_entity.id
_entity.type
_entity.pdbx_description
1 polymer ?
#
loop_
_entity_poly.entity_id
_entity_poly.type
_entity_poly.pdbx_seq_one_letter_code
_entity_poly.pdbx_strand_id
1 'polypeptide(L)'
;MEEAINGILIREVEAKNIMTKSSLPVGGYSVNPYVGCTHACKYCYASFMKRFTGHKEEWGTFLDVKHWPEIKNPKKYAGQRVVIGSVTDGYNPQEEQFGNTRKLLEQLIGSDADILICTKSDLVVRDIDLLKKLGRVTVSWSINTLDENFKNDMDSASSIERRIAAMKQVYEAGIRTVCF
;
A
#
# COMPACT_ATOMS: atom_id res chain seq x y z
N MET A 1 -3.73 -17.16 12.89
CA MET A 1 -3.73 -16.79 14.32
C MET A 1 -4.37 -15.42 14.41
N GLU A 2 -5.27 -15.17 15.36
CA GLU A 2 -5.91 -13.87 15.56
C GLU A 2 -5.27 -13.20 16.77
N GLU A 3 -4.74 -11.99 16.60
CA GLU A 3 -4.13 -11.22 17.68
C GLU A 3 -4.63 -9.77 17.64
N ALA A 4 -4.97 -9.20 18.79
CA ALA A 4 -5.35 -7.81 18.90
C ALA A 4 -4.11 -6.97 19.22
N ILE A 5 -3.56 -6.26 18.23
CA ILE A 5 -2.43 -5.34 18.42
C ILE A 5 -3.00 -3.92 18.48
N ASN A 6 -2.87 -3.26 19.64
CA ASN A 6 -3.40 -1.89 19.87
C ASN A 6 -4.89 -1.74 19.53
N GLY A 7 -5.70 -2.78 19.80
CA GLY A 7 -7.14 -2.77 19.49
C GLY A 7 -7.49 -3.01 18.02
N ILE A 8 -6.49 -3.29 17.17
CA ILE A 8 -6.68 -3.72 15.78
C ILE A 8 -6.69 -5.25 15.75
N LEU A 9 -7.73 -5.84 15.15
CA LEU A 9 -7.76 -7.27 14.88
C LEU A 9 -6.80 -7.59 13.73
N ILE A 10 -5.72 -8.32 14.03
CA ILE A 10 -4.78 -8.80 13.03
C ILE A 10 -5.06 -10.27 12.74
N ARG A 11 -5.21 -10.60 11.46
CA ARG A 11 -5.27 -11.99 10.98
C ARG A 11 -4.14 -12.23 10.00
N GLU A 12 -3.68 -13.46 9.91
CA GLU A 12 -2.77 -13.90 8.84
C GLU A 12 -3.55 -14.79 7.87
N VAL A 13 -3.47 -14.50 6.58
CA VAL A 13 -4.26 -15.18 5.54
C VAL A 13 -3.39 -15.64 4.38
N GLU A 14 -3.59 -16.89 3.94
CA GLU A 14 -2.90 -17.44 2.78
C GLU A 14 -3.59 -17.01 1.47
N ALA A 15 -2.83 -16.43 0.56
CA ALA A 15 -3.26 -16.02 -0.76
C ALA A 15 -2.55 -16.86 -1.84
N LYS A 16 -3.33 -17.44 -2.77
CA LYS A 16 -2.77 -18.22 -3.89
C LYS A 16 -1.82 -17.41 -4.77
N ASN A 17 -2.09 -16.10 -4.90
CA ASN A 17 -1.27 -15.16 -5.65
C ASN A 17 -1.53 -13.74 -5.13
N ILE A 18 -0.49 -12.92 -5.03
CA ILE A 18 -0.60 -11.52 -4.64
C ILE A 18 -0.95 -10.60 -5.82
N MET A 19 -0.62 -11.03 -7.04
CA MET A 19 -0.82 -10.28 -8.28
C MET A 19 -2.20 -10.56 -8.88
N THR A 20 -3.13 -9.61 -8.76
CA THR A 20 -4.49 -9.75 -9.31
C THR A 20 -4.61 -8.95 -10.60
N LYS A 21 -5.04 -9.56 -11.72
CA LYS A 21 -5.32 -8.80 -12.94
C LYS A 21 -6.45 -7.81 -12.68
N SER A 22 -6.24 -6.58 -13.11
CA SER A 22 -7.15 -5.47 -12.84
C SER A 22 -7.75 -4.96 -14.14
N SER A 23 -9.06 -4.71 -14.13
CA SER A 23 -9.79 -3.97 -15.16
C SER A 23 -9.91 -2.47 -14.84
N LEU A 24 -9.20 -1.97 -13.82
CA LEU A 24 -9.16 -0.54 -13.52
C LEU A 24 -8.71 0.24 -14.77
N PRO A 25 -9.13 1.51 -14.96
CA PRO A 25 -8.70 2.34 -16.08
C PRO A 25 -7.18 2.47 -16.21
N VAL A 26 -6.46 2.32 -15.09
CA VAL A 26 -4.99 2.30 -15.02
C VAL A 26 -4.35 0.99 -15.51
N GLY A 27 -5.15 -0.06 -15.71
CA GLY A 27 -4.77 -1.35 -16.30
C GLY A 27 -3.79 -2.19 -15.48
N GLY A 28 -3.46 -3.38 -16.00
CA GLY A 28 -2.40 -4.23 -15.50
C GLY A 28 -2.78 -5.08 -14.28
N TYR A 29 -2.02 -4.95 -13.20
CA TYR A 29 -2.15 -5.73 -11.97
C TYR A 29 -2.43 -4.83 -10.78
N SER A 30 -3.37 -5.24 -9.95
CA SER A 30 -3.60 -4.69 -8.62
C SER A 30 -2.96 -5.59 -7.58
N VAL A 31 -2.22 -4.99 -6.65
CA VAL A 31 -1.49 -5.70 -5.61
C VAL A 31 -1.81 -5.07 -4.27
N ASN A 32 -2.37 -5.87 -3.38
CA ASN A 32 -2.80 -5.42 -2.06
C ASN A 32 -2.17 -6.38 -1.04
N PRO A 33 -1.02 -6.01 -0.44
CA PRO A 33 -0.29 -6.84 0.53
C PRO A 33 -1.08 -7.16 1.80
N TYR A 34 -2.16 -6.40 2.02
CA TYR A 34 -3.06 -6.51 3.15
C TYR A 34 -4.54 -6.55 2.71
N VAL A 35 -5.42 -6.89 3.63
CA VAL A 35 -6.87 -6.66 3.57
C VAL A 35 -7.27 -5.80 4.76
N GLY A 36 -8.12 -4.79 4.56
CA GLY A 36 -8.34 -3.75 5.59
C GLY A 36 -7.27 -2.66 5.51
N CYS A 37 -7.42 -1.61 6.31
CA CYS A 37 -6.46 -0.52 6.36
C CYS A 37 -6.65 0.30 7.64
N THR A 38 -5.63 0.33 8.48
CA THR A 38 -5.64 0.98 9.81
C THR A 38 -5.44 2.50 9.77
N HIS A 39 -5.29 3.09 8.57
CA HIS A 39 -5.50 4.52 8.39
C HIS A 39 -6.94 4.96 8.70
N ALA A 40 -7.90 4.01 8.74
CA ALA A 40 -9.26 4.21 9.26
C ALA A 40 -10.00 5.43 8.67
N CYS A 41 -9.78 5.72 7.38
CA CYS A 41 -10.37 6.91 6.76
C CYS A 41 -11.89 6.81 6.76
N LYS A 42 -12.58 7.81 7.33
CA LYS A 42 -14.06 7.87 7.39
C LYS A 42 -14.71 7.86 6.01
N TYR A 43 -14.00 8.38 5.01
CA TYR A 43 -14.43 8.48 3.60
C TYR A 43 -13.91 7.33 2.71
N CYS A 44 -13.40 6.24 3.31
CA CYS A 44 -12.73 5.20 2.54
C CYS A 44 -13.71 4.42 1.64
N TYR A 45 -13.50 4.53 0.33
CA TYR A 45 -14.27 3.74 -0.63
C TYR A 45 -14.03 2.24 -0.44
N ALA A 46 -12.80 1.81 -0.10
CA ALA A 46 -12.45 0.40 0.05
C ALA A 46 -13.15 -0.33 1.22
N SER A 47 -13.88 0.38 2.07
CA SER A 47 -14.72 -0.22 3.12
C SER A 47 -15.73 -1.24 2.58
N PHE A 48 -16.14 -1.13 1.30
CA PHE A 48 -17.00 -2.12 0.65
C PHE A 48 -16.36 -3.52 0.60
N MET A 49 -15.02 -3.62 0.66
CA MET A 49 -14.29 -4.89 0.59
C MET A 49 -14.68 -5.85 1.70
N LYS A 50 -15.17 -5.35 2.84
CA LYS A 50 -15.71 -6.15 3.95
C LYS A 50 -16.74 -7.18 3.48
N ARG A 51 -17.56 -6.85 2.47
CA ARG A 51 -18.56 -7.78 1.90
C ARG A 51 -17.91 -9.01 1.26
N PHE A 52 -16.73 -8.87 0.68
CA PHE A 52 -16.01 -9.94 -0.02
C PHE A 52 -15.11 -10.74 0.90
N THR A 53 -14.74 -10.18 2.05
CA THR A 53 -13.79 -10.77 3.00
C THR A 53 -14.48 -11.33 4.24
N GLY A 54 -15.78 -11.04 4.43
CA GLY A 54 -16.58 -11.55 5.55
C GLY A 54 -16.35 -10.82 6.87
N HIS A 55 -15.63 -9.69 6.85
CA HIS A 55 -15.37 -8.89 8.04
C HIS A 55 -16.62 -8.15 8.52
N LYS A 56 -16.87 -8.26 9.81
CA LYS A 56 -17.97 -7.56 10.51
C LYS A 56 -17.46 -6.35 11.31
N GLU A 57 -16.17 -6.36 11.64
CA GLU A 57 -15.43 -5.35 12.39
C GLU A 57 -15.49 -3.99 11.68
N GLU A 58 -15.48 -2.90 12.45
CA GLU A 58 -15.50 -1.55 11.89
C GLU A 58 -14.32 -1.28 10.93
N TRP A 59 -14.54 -0.48 9.89
CA TRP A 59 -13.45 -0.18 8.95
C TRP A 59 -12.35 0.59 9.68
N GLY A 60 -11.11 0.13 9.54
CA GLY A 60 -9.98 0.69 10.27
C GLY A 60 -9.59 -0.07 11.54
N THR A 61 -10.40 -1.02 12.01
CA THR A 61 -10.12 -1.80 13.24
C THR A 61 -9.66 -3.23 12.96
N PHE A 62 -9.33 -3.55 11.72
CA PHE A 62 -8.77 -4.85 11.35
C PHE A 62 -7.75 -4.74 10.22
N LEU A 63 -6.86 -5.72 10.16
CA LEU A 63 -5.92 -5.89 9.06
C LEU A 63 -5.59 -7.39 8.88
N ASP A 64 -5.84 -7.93 7.69
CA ASP A 64 -5.32 -9.24 7.34
C ASP A 64 -3.99 -9.09 6.62
N VAL A 65 -2.97 -9.72 7.17
CA VAL A 65 -1.63 -9.85 6.60
C VAL A 65 -1.64 -11.01 5.63
N LYS A 66 -1.41 -10.73 4.34
CA LYS A 66 -1.40 -11.78 3.33
C LYS A 66 -0.05 -12.48 3.29
N HIS A 67 -0.08 -13.79 3.21
CA HIS A 67 1.07 -14.62 2.83
C HIS A 67 0.82 -15.16 1.42
N TRP A 68 1.88 -15.22 0.61
CA TRP A 68 1.79 -15.73 -0.75
C TRP A 68 3.05 -16.50 -1.13
N PRO A 69 2.95 -17.47 -2.06
CA PRO A 69 4.12 -18.10 -2.66
C PRO A 69 5.00 -17.07 -3.37
N GLU A 70 6.31 -17.16 -3.15
CA GLU A 70 7.28 -16.25 -3.76
C GLU A 70 7.14 -16.15 -5.29
N ILE A 71 7.28 -14.92 -5.80
CA ILE A 71 7.27 -14.65 -7.24
C ILE A 71 8.59 -15.14 -7.86
N LYS A 72 8.59 -16.37 -8.39
CA LYS A 72 9.79 -16.98 -9.00
C LYS A 72 10.17 -16.39 -10.37
N ASN A 73 9.23 -15.77 -11.08
CA ASN A 73 9.47 -15.20 -12.41
C ASN A 73 8.94 -13.75 -12.50
N PRO A 74 9.64 -12.78 -11.92
CA PRO A 74 9.23 -11.37 -11.94
C PRO A 74 9.19 -10.79 -13.36
N LYS A 75 10.01 -11.30 -14.29
CA LYS A 75 10.02 -10.87 -15.71
C LYS A 75 8.68 -11.07 -16.43
N LYS A 76 7.78 -11.90 -15.89
CA LYS A 76 6.41 -12.02 -16.39
C LYS A 76 5.64 -10.69 -16.37
N TYR A 77 6.05 -9.75 -15.52
CA TYR A 77 5.39 -8.45 -15.35
C TYR A 77 6.07 -7.33 -16.14
N ALA A 78 7.04 -7.65 -17.00
CA ALA A 78 7.73 -6.66 -17.84
C ALA A 78 6.74 -5.86 -18.68
N GLY A 79 6.84 -4.53 -18.61
CA GLY A 79 5.96 -3.59 -19.31
C GLY A 79 4.51 -3.57 -18.81
N GLN A 80 4.16 -4.33 -17.78
CA GLN A 80 2.83 -4.29 -17.15
C GLN A 80 2.78 -3.21 -16.08
N ARG A 81 1.64 -2.55 -15.94
CA ARG A 81 1.38 -1.68 -14.79
C ARG A 81 1.11 -2.55 -13.56
N VAL A 82 1.73 -2.22 -12.44
CA VAL A 82 1.52 -2.84 -11.12
C VAL A 82 1.15 -1.77 -10.13
N VAL A 83 -0.12 -1.75 -9.71
CA VAL A 83 -0.66 -0.79 -8.76
C VAL A 83 -0.67 -1.40 -7.37
N ILE A 84 0.16 -0.88 -6.48
CA ILE A 84 0.24 -1.26 -5.08
C ILE A 84 -0.64 -0.32 -4.27
N GLY A 85 -1.55 -0.90 -3.47
CA GLY A 85 -2.40 -0.14 -2.56
C GLY A 85 -3.65 0.43 -3.23
N SER A 86 -4.36 -0.40 -4.00
CA SER A 86 -5.63 0.03 -4.61
C SER A 86 -6.75 0.05 -3.57
N VAL A 87 -6.98 -1.04 -2.83
CA VAL A 87 -8.07 -1.18 -1.85
C VAL A 87 -7.57 -1.36 -0.40
N THR A 88 -6.29 -1.09 -0.18
CA THR A 88 -5.62 -1.01 1.11
C THR A 88 -4.44 -0.05 0.95
N ASP A 89 -3.82 0.37 2.04
CA ASP A 89 -2.53 1.06 1.97
C ASP A 89 -1.41 0.05 2.22
N GLY A 90 -0.45 -0.07 1.29
CA GLY A 90 0.70 -0.95 1.45
C GLY A 90 1.66 -0.49 2.56
N TYR A 91 1.60 0.78 2.94
CA TYR A 91 2.43 1.40 3.97
C TYR A 91 1.60 1.85 5.19
N ASN A 92 0.52 1.12 5.48
CA ASN A 92 -0.19 1.27 6.77
C ASN A 92 0.78 1.04 7.96
N PRO A 93 0.47 1.53 9.17
CA PRO A 93 1.36 1.41 10.33
C PRO A 93 1.95 0.00 10.58
N GLN A 94 1.20 -1.07 10.32
CA GLN A 94 1.66 -2.44 10.56
C GLN A 94 2.69 -2.92 9.52
N GLU A 95 2.88 -2.22 8.40
CA GLU A 95 3.97 -2.50 7.44
C GLU A 95 5.36 -2.33 8.07
N GLU A 96 5.50 -1.55 9.14
CA GLU A 96 6.76 -1.45 9.89
C GLU A 96 7.15 -2.81 10.51
N GLN A 97 6.17 -3.57 10.98
CA GLN A 97 6.37 -4.89 11.59
C GLN A 97 6.39 -6.02 10.56
N PHE A 98 5.42 -6.06 9.65
CA PHE A 98 5.24 -7.21 8.75
C PHE A 98 6.08 -7.14 7.48
N GLY A 99 6.40 -5.93 6.98
CA GLY A 99 7.27 -5.76 5.82
C GLY A 99 6.75 -6.41 4.53
N ASN A 100 5.44 -6.60 4.36
CA ASN A 100 4.90 -7.33 3.22
C ASN A 100 5.09 -6.53 1.92
N THR A 101 4.88 -5.21 1.96
CA THR A 101 5.15 -4.35 0.81
C THR A 101 6.65 -4.37 0.49
N ARG A 102 7.52 -4.29 1.50
CA ARG A 102 8.96 -4.42 1.28
C ARG A 102 9.33 -5.75 0.62
N LYS A 103 8.84 -6.88 1.14
CA LYS A 103 9.04 -8.23 0.59
C LYS A 103 8.55 -8.33 -0.85
N LEU A 104 7.40 -7.73 -1.18
CA LEU A 104 6.90 -7.65 -2.55
C LEU A 104 7.86 -6.87 -3.46
N LEU A 105 8.36 -5.72 -3.01
CA LEU A 105 9.30 -4.89 -3.77
C LEU A 105 10.60 -5.65 -4.04
N GLU A 106 11.13 -6.37 -3.06
CA GLU A 106 12.31 -7.25 -3.22
C GLU A 106 12.07 -8.32 -4.31
N GLN A 107 10.90 -8.96 -4.29
CA GLN A 107 10.53 -9.98 -5.28
C GLN A 107 10.32 -9.42 -6.70
N LEU A 108 10.03 -8.12 -6.84
CA LEU A 108 9.82 -7.47 -8.13
C LEU A 108 11.11 -6.91 -8.75
N ILE A 109 12.25 -6.99 -8.07
CA ILE A 109 13.54 -6.56 -8.63
C ILE A 109 13.83 -7.33 -9.93
N GLY A 110 14.14 -6.60 -11.00
CA GLY A 110 14.36 -7.18 -12.33
C GLY A 110 13.09 -7.58 -13.07
N SER A 111 11.91 -7.12 -12.63
CA SER A 111 10.63 -7.36 -13.34
C SER A 111 10.43 -6.48 -14.58
N ASP A 112 11.07 -5.31 -14.65
CA ASP A 112 10.80 -4.25 -15.64
C ASP A 112 9.31 -3.82 -15.68
N ALA A 113 8.58 -4.01 -14.58
CA ALA A 113 7.21 -3.55 -14.42
C ALA A 113 7.15 -2.02 -14.21
N ASP A 114 6.04 -1.41 -14.59
CA ASP A 114 5.72 -0.02 -14.25
C ASP A 114 4.93 0.00 -12.94
N ILE A 115 5.62 0.30 -11.83
CA ILE A 115 5.06 0.24 -10.49
C ILE A 115 4.49 1.61 -10.10
N LEU A 116 3.22 1.61 -9.70
CA LEU A 116 2.54 2.74 -9.07
C LEU A 116 2.22 2.36 -7.62
N ILE A 117 2.78 3.09 -6.66
CA ILE A 117 2.47 2.93 -5.24
C ILE A 117 1.51 4.06 -4.84
N CYS A 118 0.37 3.71 -4.26
CA CYS A 118 -0.57 4.66 -3.67
C CYS A 118 -0.49 4.57 -2.14
N THR A 119 -0.20 5.69 -1.46
CA THR A 119 -0.10 5.69 0.01
C THR A 119 -0.51 7.02 0.65
N LYS A 120 -0.83 6.99 1.95
CA LYS A 120 -0.94 8.15 2.85
C LYS A 120 0.19 8.22 3.88
N SER A 121 1.18 7.33 3.76
CA SER A 121 2.23 7.14 4.75
C SER A 121 3.56 7.71 4.28
N ASP A 122 4.38 8.12 5.24
CA ASP A 122 5.79 8.47 5.05
C ASP A 122 6.73 7.26 5.14
N LEU A 123 6.23 6.09 5.58
CA LEU A 123 7.04 4.87 5.73
C LEU A 123 7.67 4.38 4.41
N VAL A 124 7.09 4.76 3.26
CA VAL A 124 7.66 4.45 1.93
C VAL A 124 9.09 4.96 1.75
N VAL A 125 9.51 5.98 2.49
CA VAL A 125 10.90 6.49 2.49
C VAL A 125 11.90 5.40 2.89
N ARG A 126 11.52 4.48 3.78
CA ARG A 126 12.34 3.33 4.20
C ARG A 126 12.82 2.50 3.02
N ASP A 127 12.00 2.38 1.99
CA ASP A 127 12.23 1.44 0.87
C ASP A 127 12.81 2.12 -0.36
N ILE A 128 13.25 3.38 -0.29
CA ILE A 128 13.90 4.10 -1.40
C ILE A 128 15.06 3.27 -2.00
N ASP A 129 15.80 2.54 -1.16
CA ASP A 129 16.88 1.65 -1.60
C ASP A 129 16.41 0.56 -2.57
N LEU A 130 15.20 0.05 -2.38
CA LEU A 130 14.55 -0.93 -3.26
C LEU A 130 13.89 -0.27 -4.46
N LEU A 131 13.20 0.86 -4.26
CA LEU A 131 12.52 1.58 -5.33
C LEU A 131 13.49 1.99 -6.45
N LYS A 132 14.72 2.38 -6.10
CA LYS A 132 15.79 2.69 -7.07
C LYS A 132 16.23 1.50 -7.92
N LYS A 133 16.04 0.26 -7.45
CA LYS A 133 16.41 -0.97 -8.17
C LYS A 133 15.31 -1.47 -9.11
N LEU A 134 14.07 -0.98 -8.96
CA LEU A 134 12.89 -1.44 -9.70
C LEU A 134 12.71 -0.74 -11.05
N GLY A 135 13.52 0.27 -11.36
CA GLY A 135 13.48 0.98 -12.63
C GLY A 135 12.31 1.98 -12.69
N ARG A 136 11.15 1.56 -13.18
CA ARG A 136 9.99 2.46 -13.39
C ARG A 136 9.06 2.44 -12.18
N VAL A 137 9.27 3.39 -11.27
CA VAL A 137 8.46 3.57 -10.07
C VAL A 137 7.86 4.97 -10.03
N THR A 138 6.57 5.04 -9.72
CA THR A 138 5.86 6.25 -9.32
C THR A 138 5.28 6.07 -7.92
N VAL A 139 5.55 6.99 -7.00
CA VAL A 139 4.92 7.02 -5.68
C VAL A 139 3.91 8.15 -5.62
N SER A 140 2.70 7.83 -5.22
CA SER A 140 1.55 8.72 -5.22
C SER A 140 1.02 8.90 -3.80
N TRP A 141 0.97 10.13 -3.31
CA TRP A 141 0.43 10.45 -1.98
C TRP A 141 -0.97 11.02 -2.06
N SER A 142 -1.86 10.56 -1.18
CA SER A 142 -3.14 11.27 -0.96
C SER A 142 -2.95 12.46 -0.02
N ILE A 143 -3.14 13.67 -0.54
CA ILE A 143 -3.17 14.92 0.22
C ILE A 143 -4.38 15.71 -0.27
N ASN A 144 -5.53 15.45 0.34
CA ASN A 144 -6.82 16.05 -0.02
C ASN A 144 -7.09 17.42 0.62
N THR A 145 -6.31 17.79 1.63
CA THR A 145 -6.42 19.05 2.36
C THR A 145 -5.02 19.47 2.85
N LEU A 146 -4.87 20.75 3.19
CA LEU A 146 -3.73 21.29 3.94
C LEU A 146 -4.08 21.65 5.39
N ASP A 147 -5.32 21.39 5.82
CA ASP A 147 -5.77 21.55 7.21
C ASP A 147 -5.54 20.26 7.99
N GLU A 148 -4.57 20.28 8.91
CA GLU A 148 -4.21 19.14 9.74
C GLU A 148 -5.34 18.72 10.70
N ASN A 149 -6.15 19.67 11.17
CA ASN A 149 -7.29 19.36 12.04
C ASN A 149 -8.37 18.62 11.26
N PHE A 150 -8.68 19.09 10.05
CA PHE A 150 -9.63 18.39 9.16
C PHE A 150 -9.12 16.99 8.81
N LYS A 151 -7.83 16.84 8.47
CA LYS A 151 -7.24 15.53 8.22
C LYS A 151 -7.34 14.62 9.43
N ASN A 152 -7.05 15.10 10.64
CA ASN A 152 -7.12 14.31 11.87
C ASN A 152 -8.54 13.91 12.26
N ASP A 153 -9.56 14.68 11.88
CA ASP A 153 -10.95 14.26 12.02
C ASP A 153 -11.31 13.17 10.99
N MET A 154 -10.65 13.13 9.83
CA MET A 154 -11.04 12.26 8.72
C MET A 154 -10.27 10.93 8.66
N ASP A 155 -8.99 10.89 9.02
CA ASP A 155 -8.16 9.69 9.00
C ASP A 155 -7.02 9.69 10.03
N SER A 156 -6.53 8.50 10.35
CA SER A 156 -5.44 8.26 11.30
C SER A 156 -4.07 8.07 10.62
N ALA A 157 -3.92 8.48 9.35
CA ALA A 157 -2.65 8.32 8.62
C ALA A 157 -1.62 9.39 9.01
N SER A 158 -0.43 9.36 8.39
CA SER A 158 0.64 10.34 8.66
C SER A 158 0.15 11.78 8.48
N SER A 159 0.76 12.73 9.21
CA SER A 159 0.42 14.16 9.09
C SER A 159 0.68 14.66 7.67
N ILE A 160 0.02 15.76 7.28
CA ILE A 160 0.19 16.36 5.96
C ILE A 160 1.65 16.78 5.76
N GLU A 161 2.25 17.38 6.80
CA GLU A 161 3.67 17.74 6.81
C GLU A 161 4.58 16.53 6.54
N ARG A 162 4.34 15.39 7.21
CA ARG A 162 5.13 14.17 7.00
C ARG A 162 4.94 13.59 5.60
N ARG A 163 3.72 13.63 5.05
CA ARG A 163 3.46 13.21 3.66
C ARG A 163 4.24 14.06 2.65
N ILE A 164 4.23 15.38 2.83
CA ILE A 164 4.98 16.32 1.96
C ILE A 164 6.49 16.11 2.10
N ALA A 165 6.99 15.95 3.33
CA ALA A 165 8.41 15.71 3.58
C ALA A 165 8.87 14.38 2.96
N ALA A 166 8.06 13.32 3.05
CA ALA A 166 8.34 12.03 2.41
C ALA A 166 8.34 12.14 0.88
N MET A 167 7.35 12.85 0.32
CA MET A 167 7.28 13.10 -1.13
C MET A 167 8.52 13.84 -1.63
N LYS A 168 9.00 14.84 -0.89
CA LYS A 168 10.24 15.55 -1.21
C LYS A 168 11.45 14.61 -1.22
N GLN A 169 11.61 13.79 -0.18
CA GLN A 169 12.73 12.84 -0.09
C GLN A 169 12.72 11.82 -1.24
N VAL A 170 11.56 11.29 -1.61
CA VAL A 170 11.43 10.35 -2.72
C VAL A 170 11.72 11.02 -4.06
N TYR A 171 11.27 12.27 -4.25
CA TYR A 171 11.60 13.05 -5.44
C TYR A 171 13.11 13.33 -5.55
N GLU A 172 13.75 13.74 -4.45
CA GLU A 172 15.19 13.99 -4.38
C GLU A 172 16.03 12.72 -4.63
N ALA A 173 15.48 11.54 -4.32
CA ALA A 173 16.08 10.25 -4.66
C ALA A 173 16.00 9.87 -6.16
N GLY A 174 15.36 10.71 -6.98
CA GLY A 174 15.19 10.52 -8.43
C GLY A 174 13.98 9.66 -8.80
N ILE A 175 13.04 9.44 -7.87
CA ILE A 175 11.83 8.63 -8.10
C ILE A 175 10.67 9.58 -8.42
N ARG A 176 9.84 9.21 -9.40
CA ARG A 176 8.70 10.04 -9.79
C ARG A 176 7.67 10.09 -8.66
N THR A 177 7.21 11.28 -8.33
CA THR A 177 6.18 11.51 -7.32
C THR A 177 4.91 12.11 -7.92
N VAL A 178 3.77 11.79 -7.32
CA VAL A 178 2.45 12.35 -7.65
C VAL A 178 1.74 12.70 -6.34
N CYS A 179 0.97 13.79 -6.37
CA CYS A 179 0.05 14.16 -5.30
C CYS A 179 -1.38 14.04 -5.85
N PHE A 180 -2.30 13.46 -5.08
CA PHE A 180 -3.71 13.33 -5.44
C PHE A 180 -4.65 13.55 -4.25
#